data_AF-A0A8T3NDH1-F1
#
_entry.id   AF-A0A8T3NDH1-F1
#
_cell.length_a   1.000
_cell.length_b   1.000
_cell.length_c   1.000
_cell.angle_alpha   90.00
_cell.angle_beta   90.00
_cell.angle_gamma   90.00
#
_symmetry.space_group_name_H-M   'P 1'
#
loop_
_entity.id
_entity.type
_entity.pdbx_description
1 polymer ?
#
loop_
_entity_poly.entity_id
_entity_poly.type
_entity_poly.pdbx_seq_one_letter_code
_entity_poly.pdbx_strand_id
1 'polypeptide(L)'
;MTDHTDDTAHEGAHALEAAERLLERAERDSTAAQPAAVEALKALLLHWDEVPRGERVAELLAQVADTDDTLKQFGSDAEALDRGNAADSHQRAKIFVDAARARLMNI
;
A
#
# COMPACT_ATOMS: atom_id res chain seq x y z
N MET A 1 17.72 -1.72 24.22
CA MET A 1 17.44 -2.56 23.05
C MET A 1 16.10 -2.09 22.53
N THR A 2 16.13 -0.97 21.81
CA THR A 2 14.95 -0.16 21.40
C THR A 2 15.13 0.34 19.96
N ASP A 3 16.07 -0.20 19.20
CA ASP A 3 16.38 0.24 17.82
C ASP A 3 15.34 -0.23 16.80
N HIS A 4 14.74 -1.42 16.99
CA HIS A 4 14.00 -2.07 15.91
C HIS A 4 12.69 -1.36 15.55
N THR A 5 12.01 -0.77 16.53
CA THR A 5 10.71 -0.11 16.34
C THR A 5 10.84 1.28 15.70
N ASP A 6 11.98 1.96 15.92
CA ASP A 6 12.27 3.24 15.26
C ASP A 6 12.65 3.02 13.79
N ASP A 7 13.36 1.94 13.47
CA ASP A 7 13.72 1.57 12.10
C ASP A 7 12.48 1.21 11.26
N THR A 8 11.59 0.34 11.75
CA THR A 8 10.39 -0.08 10.99
C THR A 8 9.41 1.06 10.76
N ALA A 9 9.26 1.97 11.73
CA ALA A 9 8.46 3.18 11.57
C ALA A 9 9.05 4.15 10.52
N HIS A 10 10.38 4.29 10.47
CA HIS A 10 11.06 5.09 9.47
C HIS A 10 10.94 4.49 8.06
N GLU A 11 11.07 3.16 7.95
CA GLU A 11 10.86 2.42 6.70
C GLU A 11 9.41 2.54 6.22
N GLY A 12 8.43 2.46 7.12
CA GLY A 12 7.02 2.66 6.81
C GLY A 12 6.71 4.06 6.28
N ALA A 13 7.28 5.10 6.90
CA ALA A 13 7.14 6.48 6.42
C ALA A 13 7.77 6.67 5.02
N HIS A 14 8.95 6.09 4.78
CA HIS A 14 9.58 6.11 3.47
C HIS A 14 8.78 5.36 2.40
N ALA A 15 8.16 4.23 2.76
CA ALA A 15 7.30 3.47 1.86
C ALA A 15 6.03 4.29 1.51
N LEU A 16 5.45 5.02 2.45
CA LEU A 16 4.32 5.91 2.16
C LEU A 16 4.72 7.04 1.20
N GLU A 17 5.84 7.71 1.45
CA GLU A 17 6.35 8.75 0.53
C GLU A 17 6.67 8.21 -0.87
N ALA A 18 7.15 6.96 -0.95
CA ALA A 18 7.34 6.29 -2.24
C ALA A 18 6.00 6.04 -2.94
N ALA A 19 5.00 5.57 -2.19
CA ALA A 19 3.65 5.33 -2.70
C ALA A 19 3.00 6.61 -3.24
N GLU A 20 3.10 7.73 -2.51
CA GLU A 20 2.56 9.02 -2.94
C GLU A 20 3.24 9.52 -4.23
N ARG A 21 4.58 9.43 -4.33
CA ARG A 21 5.31 9.79 -5.55
C ARG A 21 4.95 8.91 -6.74
N LEU A 22 4.76 7.62 -6.52
CA LEU A 22 4.33 6.68 -7.56
C LEU A 22 2.89 6.96 -8.00
N LEU A 23 2.02 7.38 -7.08
CA LEU A 23 0.65 7.77 -7.41
C LEU A 23 0.61 9.02 -8.30
N GLU A 24 1.38 10.06 -7.98
CA GLU A 24 1.51 11.25 -8.83
C GLU A 24 2.04 10.89 -10.23
N ARG A 25 2.95 9.90 -10.32
CA ARG A 25 3.42 9.39 -11.61
C ARG A 25 2.32 8.61 -12.34
N ALA A 26 1.49 7.88 -11.61
CA ALA A 26 0.40 7.07 -12.16
C ALA A 26 -0.67 7.88 -12.90
N GLU A 27 -0.77 9.19 -12.63
CA GLU A 27 -1.61 10.11 -13.42
C GLU A 27 -1.17 10.21 -14.89
N ARG A 28 0.13 10.09 -15.15
CA ARG A 28 0.71 10.22 -16.51
C ARG A 28 1.10 8.87 -17.10
N ASP A 29 1.38 7.89 -16.25
CA ASP A 29 1.90 6.58 -16.60
C ASP A 29 1.25 5.51 -15.73
N SER A 30 0.20 4.87 -16.25
CA SER A 30 -0.61 3.88 -15.51
C SER A 30 0.21 2.69 -14.99
N THR A 31 1.41 2.43 -15.51
CA THR A 31 2.30 1.37 -15.00
C THR A 31 2.80 1.64 -13.58
N ALA A 32 2.77 2.90 -13.12
CA ALA A 32 3.15 3.27 -11.76
C ALA A 32 2.03 3.04 -10.72
N ALA A 33 0.81 2.70 -11.14
CA ALA A 33 -0.32 2.52 -10.23
C ALA A 33 -0.18 1.28 -9.33
N GLN A 34 0.17 0.13 -9.92
CA GLN A 34 0.39 -1.10 -9.16
C GLN A 34 1.51 -0.93 -8.11
N PRO A 35 2.72 -0.43 -8.45
CA PRO A 35 3.76 -0.24 -7.44
C PRO A 35 3.38 0.81 -6.39
N ALA A 36 2.57 1.84 -6.73
CA ALA A 36 2.04 2.76 -5.72
C ALA A 36 1.20 2.04 -4.65
N ALA A 37 0.30 1.14 -5.07
CA ALA A 37 -0.52 0.36 -4.14
C ALA A 37 0.33 -0.63 -3.31
N VAL A 38 1.33 -1.25 -3.92
CA VAL A 38 2.28 -2.14 -3.22
C VAL A 38 3.00 -1.39 -2.10
N GLU A 39 3.59 -0.22 -2.40
CA GLU A 39 4.34 0.55 -1.40
C GLU A 39 3.41 1.09 -0.28
N ALA A 40 2.17 1.47 -0.60
CA ALA A 40 1.19 1.86 0.40
C ALA A 40 0.84 0.74 1.38
N LEU A 41 0.67 -0.49 0.89
CA LEU A 41 0.37 -1.65 1.74
C LEU A 41 1.58 -2.07 2.57
N LYS A 42 2.79 -2.01 2.01
CA LYS A 42 4.03 -2.23 2.78
C LYS A 42 4.18 -1.22 3.90
N ALA A 43 3.88 0.06 3.64
CA ALA A 43 3.93 1.10 4.66
C ALA A 43 3.05 0.77 5.87
N LEU A 44 1.83 0.26 5.62
CA LEU A 44 0.92 -0.19 6.68
C LEU A 44 1.48 -1.36 7.47
N LEU A 45 1.98 -2.39 6.80
CA LEU A 45 2.53 -3.58 7.45
C LEU A 45 3.74 -3.20 8.33
N LEU A 46 4.69 -2.44 7.77
CA LEU A 46 5.88 -1.98 8.50
C LEU A 46 5.50 -1.13 9.71
N HIS A 47 4.48 -0.27 9.57
CA HIS A 47 3.97 0.51 10.69
C HIS A 47 3.36 -0.34 11.80
N TRP A 48 2.76 -1.49 11.46
CA TRP A 48 2.24 -2.46 12.42
C TRP A 48 3.29 -3.48 12.90
N ASP A 49 4.57 -3.24 12.61
CA ASP A 49 5.69 -4.15 12.91
C ASP A 49 5.55 -5.53 12.22
N GLU A 50 4.78 -5.59 11.14
CA GLU A 50 4.59 -6.77 10.30
C GLU A 50 5.54 -6.72 9.10
N VAL A 51 6.27 -7.81 8.90
CA VAL A 51 7.15 -7.94 7.73
C VAL A 51 6.31 -8.17 6.48
N PRO A 52 6.39 -7.32 5.44
CA PRO A 52 5.64 -7.52 4.20
C PRO A 52 6.05 -8.81 3.49
N ARG A 53 5.07 -9.63 3.12
CA ARG A 53 5.29 -10.91 2.44
C ARG A 53 4.57 -10.92 1.10
N GLY A 54 5.35 -10.94 0.02
CA GLY A 54 4.85 -10.94 -1.35
C GLY A 54 5.18 -9.66 -2.10
N GLU A 55 4.91 -9.68 -3.39
CA GLU A 55 5.19 -8.56 -4.32
C GLU A 55 3.93 -8.07 -5.02
N ARG A 56 2.81 -8.79 -4.86
CA ARG A 56 1.53 -8.47 -5.49
C ARG A 56 0.64 -7.66 -4.55
N VAL A 57 -0.18 -6.79 -5.12
CA VAL A 57 -1.13 -5.97 -4.35
C VAL A 57 -2.11 -6.87 -3.59
N ALA A 58 -2.61 -7.94 -4.23
CA ALA A 58 -3.56 -8.84 -3.58
C ALA A 58 -2.95 -9.65 -2.42
N GLU A 59 -1.67 -10.04 -2.52
CA GLU A 59 -0.96 -10.76 -1.45
C GLU A 59 -0.75 -9.87 -0.23
N LEU A 60 -0.27 -8.64 -0.45
CA LEU A 60 -0.06 -7.67 0.61
C LEU A 60 -1.38 -7.21 1.23
N LEU A 61 -2.43 -7.06 0.42
CA LEU A 61 -3.76 -6.72 0.91
C LEU A 61 -4.31 -7.82 1.82
N ALA A 62 -4.10 -9.09 1.48
CA ALA A 62 -4.52 -10.19 2.34
C ALA A 62 -3.83 -10.14 3.70
N GLN A 63 -2.51 -9.85 3.73
CA GLN A 63 -1.76 -9.70 4.97
C GLN A 63 -2.25 -8.50 5.79
N VAL A 64 -2.41 -7.34 5.15
CA VAL A 64 -2.93 -6.12 5.79
C VAL A 64 -4.35 -6.35 6.34
N ALA A 65 -5.15 -7.15 5.64
CA ALA A 65 -6.51 -7.51 6.02
C ALA A 65 -6.60 -8.46 7.22
N ASP A 66 -5.52 -9.17 7.56
CA ASP A 66 -5.46 -9.94 8.81
C ASP A 66 -5.34 -9.01 10.04
N THR A 67 -4.81 -7.80 9.86
CA THR A 67 -4.75 -6.76 10.89
C THR A 67 -5.97 -5.82 10.85
N ASP A 68 -6.43 -5.43 9.67
CA ASP A 68 -7.61 -4.57 9.47
C ASP A 68 -8.58 -5.15 8.42
N ASP A 69 -9.62 -5.84 8.91
CA ASP A 69 -10.67 -6.45 8.11
C ASP A 69 -11.40 -5.48 7.16
N THR A 70 -11.43 -4.18 7.45
CA THR A 70 -12.11 -3.19 6.61
C THR A 70 -11.45 -3.02 5.24
N LEU A 71 -10.20 -3.47 5.09
CA LEU A 71 -9.46 -3.43 3.85
C LEU A 71 -9.81 -4.61 2.92
N LYS A 72 -10.46 -5.68 3.42
CA LYS A 72 -10.91 -6.83 2.61
C LYS A 72 -11.81 -6.43 1.45
N GLN A 73 -12.58 -5.35 1.59
CA GLN A 73 -13.47 -4.86 0.54
C GLN A 73 -12.74 -4.44 -0.75
N PHE A 74 -11.44 -4.14 -0.67
CA PHE A 74 -10.63 -3.70 -1.81
C PHE A 74 -10.00 -4.85 -2.61
N GLY A 75 -10.36 -6.11 -2.31
CA GLY A 75 -9.80 -7.29 -2.99
C GLY A 75 -9.93 -7.24 -4.52
N SER A 76 -11.11 -6.86 -5.02
CA SER A 76 -11.36 -6.72 -6.46
C SER A 76 -10.49 -5.64 -7.12
N ASP A 77 -10.15 -4.57 -6.38
CA ASP A 77 -9.28 -3.50 -6.87
C ASP A 77 -7.81 -3.95 -6.92
N ALA A 78 -7.37 -4.70 -5.91
CA ALA A 78 -6.04 -5.28 -5.86
C ALA A 78 -5.80 -6.25 -7.03
N GLU A 79 -6.74 -7.16 -7.27
CA GLU A 79 -6.65 -8.08 -8.39
C GLU A 79 -6.63 -7.36 -9.75
N ALA A 80 -7.40 -6.28 -9.89
CA ALA A 80 -7.44 -5.51 -11.13
C ALA A 80 -6.10 -4.81 -11.41
N LEU A 81 -5.45 -4.28 -10.37
CA LEU A 81 -4.12 -3.70 -10.46
C LEU A 81 -3.06 -4.75 -10.81
N ASP A 82 -3.08 -5.91 -10.16
CA ASP A 82 -2.11 -6.99 -10.44
C ASP A 82 -2.22 -7.54 -11.88
N ARG A 83 -3.42 -7.49 -12.48
CA ARG A 83 -3.64 -7.86 -13.88
C ARG A 83 -3.22 -6.77 -14.89
N GLY A 84 -2.87 -5.57 -14.43
CA GLY A 84 -2.51 -4.44 -15.29
C GLY A 84 -3.63 -3.97 -16.24
N ASN A 85 -4.89 -4.33 -15.97
CA ASN A 85 -6.01 -4.15 -16.90
C ASN A 85 -7.08 -3.17 -16.37
N ALA A 86 -6.70 -2.19 -15.57
CA ALA A 86 -7.63 -1.19 -15.07
C ALA A 86 -7.48 0.12 -15.87
N ALA A 87 -8.52 0.48 -16.64
CA ALA A 87 -8.67 1.83 -17.18
C ALA A 87 -8.57 2.90 -16.07
N ASP A 88 -8.98 2.51 -14.85
CA ASP A 88 -8.95 3.32 -13.64
C ASP A 88 -7.77 2.95 -12.71
N SER A 89 -6.64 2.46 -13.24
CA SER A 89 -5.50 2.00 -12.42
C SER A 89 -5.05 3.07 -11.41
N HIS A 90 -4.95 4.33 -11.83
CA HIS A 90 -4.63 5.44 -10.93
C HIS A 90 -5.65 5.59 -9.78
N GLN A 91 -6.95 5.60 -10.09
CA GLN A 91 -8.01 5.72 -9.09
C GLN A 91 -7.98 4.56 -8.08
N ARG A 92 -7.74 3.34 -8.57
CA ARG A 92 -7.63 2.16 -7.70
C ARG A 92 -6.41 2.24 -6.80
N ALA A 93 -5.25 2.63 -7.34
CA ALA A 93 -4.05 2.84 -6.53
C ALA A 93 -4.26 3.93 -5.46
N LYS A 94 -4.95 5.02 -5.82
CA LYS A 94 -5.28 6.11 -4.90
C LYS A 94 -6.07 5.62 -3.68
N ILE A 95 -7.01 4.67 -3.85
CA ILE A 95 -7.76 4.10 -2.72
C ILE A 95 -6.81 3.48 -1.69
N PHE A 96 -5.80 2.72 -2.13
CA PHE A 96 -4.83 2.10 -1.23
C PHE A 96 -3.92 3.13 -0.55
N VAL A 97 -3.43 4.13 -1.28
CA VAL A 97 -2.59 5.21 -0.73
C VAL A 97 -3.37 6.04 0.30
N ASP A 98 -4.60 6.44 -0.02
CA ASP A 98 -5.47 7.19 0.90
C ASP A 98 -5.81 6.34 2.14
N ALA A 99 -6.10 5.05 1.95
CA ALA A 99 -6.39 4.14 3.06
C ALA A 99 -5.19 3.96 3.98
N ALA A 100 -3.98 3.84 3.43
CA ALA A 100 -2.73 3.75 4.18
C ALA A 100 -2.48 5.05 4.97
N ARG A 101 -2.56 6.19 4.29
CA ARG A 101 -2.39 7.51 4.90
C ARG A 101 -3.39 7.75 6.05
N ALA A 102 -4.67 7.43 5.84
CA ALA A 102 -5.70 7.63 6.85
C ALA A 102 -5.40 6.84 8.14
N ARG A 103 -4.86 5.63 8.03
CA ARG A 103 -4.51 4.78 9.18
C ARG A 103 -3.26 5.25 9.89
N LEU A 104 -2.25 5.66 9.12
CA LEU A 104 -1.01 6.22 9.66
C LEU A 104 -1.23 7.56 10.38
N MET A 105 -2.26 8.33 9.99
CA MET A 105 -2.61 9.61 10.62
C MET A 105 -3.60 9.50 11.79
N ASN A 106 -4.33 8.40 11.93
CA ASN A 106 -5.39 8.23 12.92
C ASN A 106 -4.92 7.53 14.21
N ILE A 107 -3.62 7.62 14.52
CA ILE A 107 -2.97 7.01 15.68
C ILE A 107 -2.30 8.10 16.53
#